data_AF-A0A183H031-F1
#
_entry.id   AF-A0A183H031-F1
#
_cell.length_a   1.000
_cell.length_b   1.000
_cell.length_c   1.000
_cell.angle_alpha   90.00
_cell.angle_beta   90.00
_cell.angle_gamma   90.00
#
_symmetry.space_group_name_H-M   'P 1'
#
loop_
_entity.id
_entity.type
_entity.pdbx_description
1 polymer ?
#
loop_
_entity_poly.entity_id
_entity_poly.type
_entity_poly.pdbx_seq_one_letter_code
_entity_poly.pdbx_strand_id
1 'polypeptide(L)'
;MEEINDERLDVNKEKIPKLPLDIAAEVTKGQQLKHVEISEKNILPTTLDIYQEKIDCGLKEEIKMHDRGKLRHADVVEKNVLPKPEDVYREKVDENLKGEIKTLDTNKLRHAEVVEKNILPTSGDIAREKVPELIVKFDTEKLKHVDPVVKIALPSADGQNIF
;
A
#
# COMPACT_ATOMS: atom_id res chain seq x y z
N MET A 1 -9.58 39.01 75.29
CA MET A 1 -9.46 37.58 75.62
C MET A 1 -10.88 37.05 75.59
N GLU A 2 -11.24 36.33 74.54
CA GLU A 2 -12.52 35.61 74.44
C GLU A 2 -12.24 34.14 74.73
N GLU A 3 -12.88 33.63 75.77
CA GLU A 3 -12.79 32.24 76.22
C GLU A 3 -13.56 31.35 75.25
N ILE A 4 -12.89 30.35 74.68
CA ILE A 4 -13.51 29.36 73.80
C ILE A 4 -14.17 28.31 74.68
N ASN A 5 -15.51 28.28 74.65
CA ASN A 5 -16.33 27.25 75.30
C ASN A 5 -16.08 25.88 74.64
N ASP A 6 -15.52 24.95 75.41
CA ASP A 6 -15.38 23.53 75.07
C ASP A 6 -16.72 22.78 75.21
N GLU A 7 -17.67 23.05 74.32
CA GLU A 7 -18.82 22.14 74.13
C GLU A 7 -18.44 21.02 73.15
N ARG A 8 -17.94 19.91 73.70
CA ARG A 8 -17.76 18.66 72.95
C ARG A 8 -19.13 18.06 72.63
N LEU A 9 -19.51 18.13 71.36
CA LEU A 9 -20.69 17.46 70.81
C LEU A 9 -20.57 15.94 70.96
N ASP A 10 -21.47 15.34 71.73
CA ASP A 10 -21.63 13.89 71.87
C ASP A 10 -22.14 13.29 70.55
N VAL A 11 -21.23 12.70 69.76
CA VAL A 11 -21.57 12.04 68.50
C VAL A 11 -22.10 10.62 68.80
N ASN A 12 -23.36 10.40 68.42
CA ASN A 12 -24.08 9.12 68.43
C ASN A 12 -23.22 7.97 67.89
N LYS A 13 -23.07 6.91 68.71
CA LYS A 13 -22.28 5.70 68.41
C LYS A 13 -23.05 4.74 67.48
N GLU A 14 -23.58 5.22 66.36
CA GLU A 14 -24.01 4.33 65.28
C GLU A 14 -22.77 3.67 64.67
N LYS A 15 -22.86 2.36 64.42
CA LYS A 15 -21.73 1.46 64.17
C LYS A 15 -21.11 1.70 62.78
N ILE A 16 -20.32 2.76 62.64
CA ILE A 16 -19.45 3.02 61.49
C ILE A 16 -18.57 1.77 61.28
N PRO A 17 -18.42 1.23 60.06
CA PRO A 17 -17.58 0.06 59.83
C PRO A 17 -16.16 0.33 60.33
N LYS A 18 -15.80 -0.34 61.43
CA LYS A 18 -14.47 -0.23 62.04
C LYS A 18 -13.52 -1.13 61.26
N LEU A 19 -12.31 -0.63 61.02
CA LEU A 19 -11.23 -1.45 60.49
C LEU A 19 -11.07 -2.70 61.37
N PRO A 20 -10.91 -3.90 60.79
CA PRO A 20 -10.61 -5.11 61.54
C PRO A 20 -9.43 -4.85 62.49
N LEU A 21 -9.53 -5.38 63.71
CA LEU A 21 -8.59 -5.09 64.79
C LEU A 21 -7.14 -5.32 64.37
N ASP A 22 -6.91 -6.36 63.57
CA ASP A 22 -5.60 -6.76 63.06
C ASP A 22 -5.01 -5.73 62.08
N ILE A 23 -5.83 -5.16 61.19
CA ILE A 23 -5.39 -4.15 60.22
C ILE A 23 -5.13 -2.81 60.93
N ALA A 24 -6.00 -2.44 61.88
CA ALA A 24 -5.80 -1.24 62.68
C ALA A 24 -4.51 -1.33 63.52
N ALA A 25 -4.23 -2.50 64.10
CA ALA A 25 -2.98 -2.77 64.80
C ALA A 25 -1.78 -2.74 63.85
N GLU A 26 -1.89 -3.23 62.61
CA GLU A 26 -0.78 -3.24 61.66
C GLU A 26 -0.44 -1.84 61.09
N VAL A 27 -1.45 -1.04 60.75
CA VAL A 27 -1.24 0.34 60.25
C VAL A 27 -0.57 1.23 61.31
N THR A 28 -0.90 1.01 62.59
CA THR A 28 -0.29 1.75 63.71
C THR A 28 1.14 1.32 64.03
N LYS A 29 1.61 0.15 63.56
CA LYS A 29 2.99 -0.31 63.77
C LYS A 29 4.03 0.47 62.97
N GLY A 30 3.62 1.28 61.98
CA GLY A 30 4.50 2.09 61.16
C GLY A 30 5.42 1.24 60.27
N GLN A 31 5.10 1.14 58.97
CA GLN A 31 5.99 0.44 58.04
C GLN A 31 7.18 1.33 57.70
N GLN A 32 8.39 0.78 57.81
CA GLN A 32 9.59 1.38 57.21
C GLN A 32 9.50 1.20 55.69
N LEU A 33 8.91 2.17 55.00
CA LEU A 33 8.93 2.21 53.55
C LEU A 33 10.36 2.51 53.08
N LYS A 34 10.74 1.94 51.93
CA LYS A 34 12.03 2.29 51.32
C LYS A 34 12.04 3.79 51.05
N HIS A 35 13.05 4.48 51.59
CA HIS A 35 13.27 5.88 51.24
C HIS A 35 13.49 5.99 49.73
N VAL A 36 12.67 6.81 49.07
CA VAL A 36 12.88 7.18 47.67
C VAL A 36 13.38 8.61 47.66
N GLU A 37 14.63 8.80 47.23
CA GLU A 37 15.22 10.13 47.07
C GLU A 37 14.69 10.75 45.77
N ILE A 38 13.97 11.86 45.90
CA ILE A 38 13.44 12.59 44.74
C ILE A 38 14.45 13.70 44.42
N SER A 39 15.09 13.62 43.25
CA SER A 39 15.95 14.69 42.75
C SER A 39 15.23 15.48 41.67
N GLU A 40 15.06 16.78 41.89
CA GLU A 40 14.61 17.72 40.86
C GLU A 40 15.78 18.03 39.93
N LYS A 41 15.65 17.66 38.65
CA LYS A 41 16.66 18.01 37.64
C LYS A 41 16.42 19.42 37.15
N ASN A 42 17.07 20.39 37.81
CA ASN A 42 17.17 21.76 37.29
C ASN A 42 18.22 21.80 36.17
N ILE A 43 17.81 21.47 34.95
CA ILE A 43 18.67 21.55 33.76
C ILE A 43 18.77 23.01 33.37
N LEU A 44 19.96 23.58 33.52
CA LEU A 44 20.26 24.91 32.99
C LEU A 44 20.46 24.84 31.48
N PRO A 45 20.11 25.90 30.73
CA PRO A 45 20.42 25.98 29.32
C PRO A 45 21.90 25.72 29.06
N THR A 46 22.17 24.89 28.07
CA THR A 46 23.52 24.61 27.60
C THR A 46 24.07 25.85 26.89
N THR A 47 25.39 25.94 26.77
CA THR A 47 26.05 26.97 25.95
C THR A 47 25.56 26.97 24.50
N LEU A 48 25.23 25.79 23.95
CA LEU A 48 24.62 25.63 22.63
C LEU A 48 23.23 26.27 22.55
N ASP A 49 22.39 26.05 23.56
CA ASP A 49 21.03 26.59 23.62
C ASP A 49 21.05 28.13 23.58
N ILE A 50 21.96 28.74 24.35
CA ILE A 50 22.17 30.19 24.38
C ILE A 50 22.68 30.73 23.03
N TYR A 51 23.60 29.99 22.39
CA TYR A 51 24.14 30.40 21.10
C TYR A 51 23.09 30.37 20.00
N GLN A 52 22.29 29.30 19.94
CA GLN A 52 21.20 29.17 18.97
C GLN A 52 20.16 30.26 19.17
N GLU A 53 19.76 30.54 20.41
CA GLU A 53 18.77 31.58 20.70
C GLU A 53 19.28 32.98 20.31
N LYS A 54 20.57 33.26 20.47
CA LYS A 54 21.18 34.53 20.00
C LYS A 54 21.12 34.66 18.48
N ILE A 55 21.42 33.59 17.75
CA ILE A 55 21.30 33.58 16.28
C ILE A 55 19.86 33.83 15.86
N ASP A 56 18.90 33.13 16.47
CA ASP A 56 17.49 33.23 16.12
C ASP A 56 16.96 34.65 16.40
N CYS A 57 17.36 35.27 17.52
CA CYS A 57 17.02 36.66 17.81
C CYS A 57 17.62 37.63 16.78
N GLY A 58 18.91 37.47 16.44
CA GLY A 58 19.57 38.30 15.45
C GLY A 58 18.92 38.21 14.07
N LEU A 59 18.59 37.00 13.62
CA LEU A 59 17.90 36.78 12.34
C LEU A 59 16.50 37.41 12.32
N LYS A 60 15.73 37.28 13.42
CA LYS A 60 14.40 37.90 13.53
C LYS A 60 14.48 39.42 13.44
N GLU A 61 15.46 40.03 14.10
CA GLU A 61 15.68 41.48 14.04
C GLU A 61 16.09 41.91 12.63
N GLU A 62 17.00 41.19 11.98
CA GLU A 62 17.43 41.46 10.61
C GLU A 62 16.27 41.37 9.62
N ILE A 63 15.43 40.34 9.71
CA ILE A 63 14.23 40.19 8.87
C ILE A 63 13.25 41.34 9.12
N LYS A 64 13.07 41.76 10.38
CA LYS A 64 12.17 42.87 10.75
C LYS A 64 12.67 44.21 10.21
N MET A 65 13.99 44.42 10.20
CA MET A 65 14.63 45.63 9.70
C MET A 65 14.88 45.58 8.19
N HIS A 66 14.64 44.45 7.54
CA HIS A 66 14.89 44.27 6.12
C HIS A 66 14.03 45.22 5.29
N ASP A 67 14.70 46.05 4.48
CA ASP A 67 14.06 46.99 3.58
C ASP A 67 13.44 46.27 2.38
N ARG A 68 12.11 46.17 2.38
CA ARG A 68 11.33 45.56 1.30
C ARG A 68 11.54 46.25 -0.06
N GLY A 69 11.96 47.51 -0.09
CA GLY A 69 12.29 48.24 -1.31
C GLY A 69 13.55 47.74 -2.02
N LYS A 70 14.40 46.95 -1.34
CA LYS A 70 15.58 46.31 -1.93
C LYS A 70 15.26 44.96 -2.59
N LEU A 71 14.04 44.44 -2.40
CA LEU A 71 13.60 43.25 -3.11
C LEU A 71 13.39 43.60 -4.58
N ARG A 72 13.86 42.71 -5.46
CA ARG A 72 13.61 42.85 -6.90
C ARG A 72 12.11 42.77 -7.15
N HIS A 73 11.60 43.67 -7.99
CA HIS A 73 10.22 43.57 -8.46
C HIS A 73 10.05 42.28 -9.27
N ALA A 74 8.98 41.56 -9.01
CA ALA A 74 8.57 40.40 -9.80
C ALA A 74 7.21 40.73 -10.43
N ASP A 75 7.19 40.83 -11.75
CA ASP A 75 5.95 41.02 -12.51
C ASP A 75 5.13 39.73 -12.45
N VAL A 76 3.99 39.76 -11.76
CA VAL A 76 3.04 38.64 -11.73
C VAL A 76 2.00 38.88 -12.82
N VAL A 77 2.05 38.07 -13.89
CA VAL A 77 1.03 38.09 -14.94
C VAL A 77 0.05 36.94 -14.70
N GLU A 78 -1.15 37.27 -14.24
CA GLU A 78 -2.26 36.31 -14.15
C GLU A 78 -2.76 35.99 -15.57
N LYS A 79 -2.56 34.74 -16.01
CA LYS A 79 -3.02 34.28 -17.33
C LYS A 79 -4.44 33.73 -17.26
N ASN A 80 -5.42 34.62 -17.33
CA ASN A 80 -6.82 34.25 -17.54
C ASN A 80 -7.09 34.06 -19.02
N VAL A 81 -6.73 32.89 -19.55
CA VAL A 81 -7.10 32.49 -20.92
C VAL A 81 -8.53 31.97 -20.94
N LEU A 82 -9.37 32.56 -21.78
CA LEU A 82 -10.70 32.02 -22.03
C LEU A 82 -10.59 30.71 -22.84
N PRO A 83 -11.53 29.77 -22.64
CA PRO A 83 -11.62 28.58 -23.50
C PRO A 83 -11.75 28.99 -24.96
N LYS A 84 -11.13 28.24 -25.87
CA LYS A 84 -11.29 28.48 -27.30
C LYS A 84 -12.66 27.98 -27.76
N PRO A 85 -13.21 28.51 -28.86
CA PRO A 85 -14.45 27.99 -29.45
C PRO A 85 -14.40 26.48 -29.72
N GLU A 86 -13.23 25.95 -30.10
CA GLU A 86 -13.02 24.52 -30.31
C GLU A 86 -13.17 23.70 -29.03
N ASP A 87 -12.78 24.26 -27.87
CA ASP A 87 -12.88 23.57 -26.59
C ASP A 87 -14.35 23.39 -26.19
N VAL A 88 -15.14 24.46 -26.35
CA VAL A 88 -16.59 24.44 -26.11
C VAL A 88 -17.32 23.51 -27.07
N TYR A 89 -16.90 23.47 -28.35
CA TYR A 89 -17.48 22.57 -29.33
C TYR A 89 -17.22 21.10 -28.96
N ARG A 90 -15.98 20.75 -28.60
CA ARG A 90 -15.64 19.38 -28.18
C ARG A 90 -16.46 18.97 -26.95
N GLU A 91 -16.55 19.82 -25.95
CA GLU A 91 -17.35 19.54 -24.75
C GLU A 91 -18.82 19.28 -25.10
N LYS A 92 -19.40 20.10 -25.98
CA LYS A 92 -20.79 19.90 -26.42
C LYS A 92 -20.99 18.57 -27.16
N VAL A 93 -20.04 18.17 -27.99
CA VAL A 93 -20.08 16.87 -28.69
C VAL A 93 -19.98 15.73 -27.68
N ASP A 94 -19.07 15.81 -26.72
CA ASP A 94 -18.89 14.79 -25.69
C ASP A 94 -20.13 14.62 -24.82
N GLU A 95 -20.75 15.72 -24.39
CA GLU A 95 -21.98 15.67 -23.60
C GLU A 95 -23.15 15.08 -24.38
N ASN A 96 -23.26 15.39 -25.68
CA ASN A 96 -24.26 14.77 -26.54
C ASN A 96 -24.03 13.26 -26.68
N LEU A 97 -22.80 12.84 -26.95
CA LEU A 97 -22.45 11.42 -27.07
C LEU A 97 -22.73 10.65 -25.77
N LYS A 98 -22.37 11.21 -24.61
CA LYS A 98 -22.68 10.60 -23.31
C LYS A 98 -24.19 10.45 -23.10
N GLY A 99 -24.98 11.45 -23.49
CA GLY A 99 -26.44 11.41 -23.43
C GLY A 99 -27.03 10.29 -24.31
N GLU A 100 -26.56 10.18 -25.55
CA GLU A 100 -26.97 9.13 -26.48
C GLU A 100 -26.62 7.74 -25.95
N ILE A 101 -25.40 7.53 -25.42
CA ILE A 101 -24.99 6.24 -24.84
C ILE A 101 -25.85 5.90 -23.62
N LYS A 102 -26.16 6.88 -22.76
CA LYS A 102 -26.98 6.65 -21.55
C LYS A 102 -28.42 6.25 -21.89
N THR A 103 -28.95 6.75 -23.01
CA THR A 103 -30.33 6.50 -23.45
C THR A 103 -30.42 5.38 -24.50
N LEU A 104 -29.29 4.77 -24.86
CA LEU A 104 -29.24 3.69 -25.83
C LEU A 104 -30.02 2.47 -25.32
N ASP A 105 -31.10 2.15 -26.02
CA ASP A 105 -31.90 0.95 -25.77
C ASP A 105 -31.21 -0.28 -26.38
N THR A 106 -30.64 -1.13 -25.52
CA THR A 106 -29.92 -2.34 -25.93
C THR A 106 -30.82 -3.37 -26.59
N ASN A 107 -32.15 -3.30 -26.40
CA ASN A 107 -33.10 -4.21 -27.06
C ASN A 107 -33.23 -3.94 -28.57
N LYS A 108 -32.77 -2.78 -29.04
CA LYS A 108 -32.72 -2.42 -30.47
C LYS A 108 -31.44 -2.92 -31.16
N LEU A 109 -30.50 -3.51 -30.42
CA LEU A 109 -29.33 -4.12 -31.02
C LEU A 109 -29.74 -5.35 -31.83
N ARG A 110 -29.11 -5.52 -33.00
CA ARG A 110 -29.34 -6.72 -33.81
C ARG A 110 -28.81 -7.94 -33.08
N HIS A 111 -29.57 -9.04 -33.12
CA HIS A 111 -29.11 -10.32 -32.61
C HIS A 111 -27.85 -10.77 -33.37
N ALA A 112 -26.85 -11.24 -32.63
CA ALA A 112 -25.65 -11.86 -33.17
C ALA A 112 -25.53 -13.28 -32.60
N GLU A 113 -25.45 -14.27 -33.47
CA GLU A 113 -25.20 -15.65 -33.08
C GLU A 113 -23.70 -15.82 -32.77
N VAL A 114 -23.38 -16.19 -31.53
CA VAL A 114 -22.00 -16.43 -31.08
C VAL A 114 -21.79 -17.93 -30.92
N VAL A 115 -20.86 -18.50 -31.68
CA VAL A 115 -20.46 -19.91 -31.56
C VAL A 115 -19.15 -19.99 -30.79
N GLU A 116 -19.24 -20.30 -29.50
CA GLU A 116 -18.07 -20.58 -28.66
C GLU A 116 -17.64 -22.05 -28.84
N LYS A 117 -16.49 -22.27 -29.49
CA LYS A 117 -15.97 -23.63 -29.74
C LYS A 117 -15.12 -24.12 -28.59
N ASN A 118 -15.75 -24.64 -27.54
CA ASN A 118 -15.09 -25.35 -26.46
C ASN A 118 -15.01 -26.86 -26.78
N ILE A 119 -14.27 -27.24 -27.81
CA ILE A 119 -14.03 -28.66 -28.10
C ILE A 119 -12.94 -29.20 -27.19
N LEU A 120 -13.22 -30.32 -26.53
CA LEU A 120 -12.18 -31.07 -25.83
C LEU A 120 -11.21 -31.68 -26.87
N PRO A 121 -9.93 -31.84 -26.53
CA PRO A 121 -8.99 -32.56 -27.38
C PRO A 121 -9.53 -33.94 -27.75
N THR A 122 -9.43 -34.31 -29.03
CA THR A 122 -9.80 -35.65 -29.48
C THR A 122 -8.74 -36.66 -29.06
N SER A 123 -9.10 -37.95 -29.06
CA SER A 123 -8.13 -39.03 -28.83
C SER A 123 -6.95 -38.99 -29.81
N GLY A 124 -7.19 -38.55 -31.05
CA GLY A 124 -6.15 -38.35 -32.05
C GLY A 124 -5.22 -37.19 -31.71
N ASP A 125 -5.74 -36.09 -31.17
CA ASP A 125 -4.93 -34.94 -30.72
C ASP A 125 -4.00 -35.36 -29.58
N ILE A 126 -4.55 -36.08 -28.59
CA ILE A 126 -3.80 -36.63 -27.46
C ILE A 126 -2.74 -37.64 -27.95
N ALA A 127 -3.10 -38.51 -28.91
CA ALA A 127 -2.18 -39.50 -29.44
C ALA A 127 -1.00 -38.82 -30.18
N ARG A 128 -1.27 -37.79 -31.00
CA ARG A 128 -0.22 -37.02 -31.68
C ARG A 128 0.72 -36.34 -30.70
N GLU A 129 0.18 -35.75 -29.64
CA GLU A 129 0.97 -35.08 -28.59
C GLU A 129 1.87 -36.07 -27.82
N LYS A 130 1.46 -37.33 -27.68
CA LYS A 130 2.25 -38.38 -27.02
C LYS A 130 3.38 -38.98 -27.86
N VAL A 131 3.40 -38.77 -29.18
CA VAL A 131 4.42 -39.36 -30.08
C VAL A 131 5.86 -38.96 -29.71
N PRO A 132 6.19 -37.67 -29.49
CA PRO A 132 7.54 -37.28 -29.11
C PRO A 132 8.04 -37.96 -27.83
N GLU A 133 7.17 -38.11 -26.83
CA GLU A 133 7.51 -38.80 -25.58
C GLU A 133 7.77 -40.30 -25.80
N LEU A 134 6.98 -40.95 -26.67
CA LEU A 134 7.18 -42.35 -27.03
C LEU A 134 8.47 -42.58 -27.82
N ILE A 135 8.86 -41.65 -28.69
CA ILE A 135 10.13 -41.71 -29.42
C ILE A 135 11.31 -41.64 -28.45
N VAL A 136 11.26 -40.75 -27.47
CA VAL A 136 12.32 -40.62 -26.45
C VAL A 136 12.45 -41.88 -25.59
N LYS A 137 11.33 -42.56 -25.31
CA LYS A 137 11.29 -43.79 -24.51
C LYS A 137 11.47 -45.07 -25.33
N PHE A 138 11.69 -44.96 -26.64
CA PHE A 138 11.78 -46.12 -27.52
C PHE A 138 13.09 -46.87 -27.32
N ASP A 139 12.97 -48.17 -27.08
CA ASP A 139 14.09 -49.10 -26.83
C ASP A 139 14.58 -49.67 -28.17
N THR A 140 15.75 -49.19 -28.62
CA THR A 140 16.35 -49.59 -29.89
C THR A 140 16.85 -51.03 -29.92
N GLU A 141 17.12 -51.63 -28.76
CA GLU A 141 17.60 -53.02 -28.65
C GLU A 141 16.52 -54.05 -29.05
N LYS A 142 15.26 -53.62 -29.11
CA LYS A 142 14.13 -54.45 -29.59
C LYS A 142 14.00 -54.46 -31.11
N LEU A 143 14.78 -53.65 -31.84
CA LEU A 143 14.78 -53.68 -33.30
C LEU A 143 15.52 -54.93 -33.79
N LYS A 144 14.90 -55.63 -34.75
CA LYS A 144 15.59 -56.72 -35.44
C LYS A 144 16.69 -56.13 -36.32
N HIS A 145 17.87 -56.74 -36.27
CA HIS A 145 18.95 -56.41 -37.18
C HIS A 145 18.51 -56.62 -38.63
N VAL A 146 18.83 -55.66 -39.51
CA VAL A 146 18.59 -55.74 -40.95
C VAL A 146 19.85 -55.25 -41.66
N ASP A 147 20.39 -56.06 -42.56
CA ASP A 147 21.48 -55.66 -43.45
C ASP A 147 20.92 -54.92 -44.67
N PRO A 148 21.23 -53.61 -44.85
CA PRO A 148 20.73 -52.86 -45.99
C PRO A 148 21.45 -53.29 -47.28
N VAL A 149 20.69 -53.72 -48.28
CA VAL A 149 21.19 -53.94 -49.64
C VAL A 149 21.09 -52.64 -50.43
N VAL A 150 22.21 -51.92 -50.56
CA VAL A 150 22.28 -50.70 -51.38
C VAL A 150 22.43 -51.08 -52.85
N LYS A 151 21.33 -51.08 -53.60
CA LYS A 151 21.38 -51.21 -55.06
C LYS A 151 21.76 -49.87 -55.69
N ILE A 152 23.05 -49.64 -55.90
CA ILE A 152 23.53 -48.52 -56.70
C ILE A 152 23.47 -48.95 -58.17
N ALA A 153 22.35 -48.70 -58.84
CA ALA A 153 22.32 -48.76 -60.30
C ALA A 153 22.99 -47.48 -60.82
N LEU A 154 24.23 -47.58 -61.29
CA LEU A 154 24.79 -46.52 -62.13
C LEU A 154 24.02 -46.55 -63.46
N PRO A 155 23.42 -45.45 -63.92
CA PRO A 155 22.76 -45.43 -65.22
C PRO A 155 23.81 -45.70 -66.31
N SER A 156 23.70 -46.87 -66.97
CA SER A 156 24.47 -47.18 -68.17
C SER A 156 23.82 -46.46 -69.37
N ALA A 157 24.65 -45.94 -70.27
CA ALA A 157 24.23 -45.05 -71.36
C ALA A 157 23.28 -45.67 -72.39
N ASP A 158 23.11 -47.00 -72.38
CA ASP A 158 22.23 -47.71 -73.31
C ASP A 158 20.89 -48.02 -72.62
N GLY A 159 19.95 -47.10 -72.81
CA GLY A 159 18.64 -47.08 -72.18
C GLY A 159 17.72 -48.23 -72.60
N GLN A 160 17.78 -49.35 -71.88
CA GLN A 160 16.71 -50.33 -71.82
C GLN A 160 16.39 -50.69 -70.36
N ASN A 161 15.42 -49.96 -69.81
CA ASN A 161 14.72 -50.34 -68.60
C ASN A 161 13.67 -51.41 -68.98
N ILE A 162 13.89 -52.65 -68.56
CA ILE A 162 12.86 -53.69 -68.56
C ILE A 162 12.25 -53.77 -67.15
N PHE A 163 10.93 -53.83 -67.09
CA PHE A 163 10.10 -53.82 -65.89
C PHE A 163 10.49 -54.87 -64.85
#